data_AF-A0A4U9IQB3-F1
#
_entry.id   AF-A0A4U9IQB3-F1
#
_cell.length_a   1.000
_cell.length_b   1.000
_cell.length_c   1.000
_cell.angle_alpha   90.00
_cell.angle_beta   90.00
_cell.angle_gamma   90.00
#
_symmetry.space_group_name_H-M   'P 1'
#
loop_
_entity.id
_entity.type
_entity.pdbx_description
1 polymer ?
#
loop_
_entity_poly.entity_id
_entity_poly.type
_entity_poly.pdbx_seq_one_letter_code
_entity_poly.pdbx_strand_id
1 'polypeptide(L)' 'MSNDIFPNKFKAALAAHQIQIGCWSALASPISTEVLGLARF' A
#
# COMPACT_ATOMS: atom_id res chain seq x y z
N MET A 1 18.75 8.03 -12.18
CA MET A 1 17.52 7.74 -11.42
C MET A 1 17.09 6.32 -11.72
N SER A 2 17.02 5.44 -10.72
CA SER A 2 16.39 4.12 -10.88
C SER A 2 14.87 4.31 -10.96
N ASN A 3 14.24 3.68 -11.95
CA ASN A 3 12.83 3.83 -12.22
C ASN A 3 12.03 2.77 -11.44
N ASP A 4 12.14 2.81 -10.11
CA ASP A 4 11.62 1.80 -9.18
C ASP A 4 10.08 1.75 -9.11
N ILE A 5 9.40 2.52 -9.97
CA ILE A 5 7.95 2.54 -10.16
C ILE A 5 7.47 1.20 -10.76
N PHE A 6 8.30 0.57 -11.58
CA PHE A 6 8.01 -0.73 -12.18
C PHE A 6 9.07 -1.78 -11.81
N PRO A 7 8.65 -3.02 -11.50
CA PRO A 7 7.29 -3.57 -11.56
C PRO A 7 6.42 -3.25 -10.33
N ASN A 8 5.08 -3.20 -10.50
CA ASN A 8 4.12 -3.04 -9.41
C ASN A 8 4.06 -4.32 -8.54
N LYS A 9 4.66 -4.24 -7.36
CA LYS A 9 4.74 -5.37 -6.40
C LYS A 9 3.38 -5.81 -5.88
N PHE A 10 2.45 -4.88 -5.62
CA PHE A 10 1.09 -5.21 -5.17
C PHE A 10 0.33 -6.02 -6.23
N LYS A 11 0.43 -5.63 -7.50
CA LYS A 11 -0.17 -6.39 -8.61
C LYS A 11 0.43 -7.79 -8.73
N ALA A 12 1.75 -7.93 -8.59
CA ALA A 12 2.42 -9.22 -8.63
C ALA A 12 1.98 -10.14 -7.46
N ALA A 13 1.82 -9.59 -6.25
CA ALA A 13 1.35 -10.34 -5.08
C ALA A 13 -0.08 -10.87 -5.26
N LEU A 14 -0.98 -10.06 -5.84
CA LEU A 14 -2.34 -10.50 -6.19
C LEU A 14 -2.33 -11.63 -7.23
N ALA A 15 -1.51 -11.52 -8.27
CA ALA A 15 -1.36 -12.58 -9.28
C ALA A 15 -0.81 -13.89 -8.69
N ALA A 16 -0.02 -13.80 -7.62
CA ALA A 16 0.48 -14.96 -6.87
C ALA A 16 -0.50 -15.48 -5.80
N HIS A 17 -1.74 -14.96 -5.74
CA HIS A 17 -2.75 -15.33 -4.74
C HIS A 17 -2.28 -15.18 -3.28
N GLN A 18 -1.35 -14.24 -3.03
CA GLN A 18 -0.90 -13.95 -1.68
C GLN A 18 -1.98 -13.20 -0.90
N ILE A 19 -2.12 -13.52 0.39
CA ILE A 19 -3.01 -12.78 1.29
C ILE A 19 -2.47 -11.35 1.43
N GLN A 20 -3.33 -10.35 1.26
CA GLN A 20 -3.04 -8.94 1.44
C GLN A 20 -4.09 -8.37 2.39
N ILE A 21 -3.69 -7.71 3.48
CA ILE A 21 -4.60 -7.19 4.50
C ILE A 21 -4.75 -5.68 4.32
N GLY A 22 -5.96 -5.18 4.11
CA GLY A 22 -6.21 -3.76 3.85
C GLY A 22 -6.85 -3.02 5.03
N CYS A 23 -6.66 -1.69 5.06
CA CYS A 23 -7.40 -0.78 5.94
C CYS A 23 -8.05 0.34 5.11
N TRP A 24 -9.33 0.59 5.35
CA TRP A 24 -10.04 1.69 4.71
C TRP A 24 -9.66 3.01 5.37
N SER A 25 -9.30 4.03 4.56
CA SER A 25 -8.96 5.37 5.07
C SER A 25 -10.03 6.38 4.63
N ALA A 26 -10.86 6.81 5.57
CA ALA A 26 -11.91 7.81 5.35
C ALA A 26 -11.74 9.07 6.23
N LEU A 27 -10.60 9.21 6.90
CA LEU A 27 -10.30 10.32 7.80
C LEU A 27 -10.03 11.64 7.05
N ALA A 28 -9.89 11.59 5.72
CA ALA A 28 -9.74 12.75 4.83
C ALA A 28 -8.65 13.76 5.27
N SER A 29 -7.61 13.28 5.95
CA SER A 29 -6.53 14.11 6.49
C SER A 29 -5.17 13.50 6.16
N PRO A 30 -4.25 14.24 5.52
CA PRO A 30 -2.92 13.73 5.17
C PRO A 30 -2.11 13.36 6.42
N ILE A 31 -2.29 14.09 7.53
CA ILE A 31 -1.62 13.79 8.81
C ILE A 31 -2.05 12.41 9.31
N SER A 32 -3.35 12.13 9.28
CA SER A 32 -3.87 10.83 9.72
C SER A 32 -3.45 9.69 8.78
N THR A 33 -3.35 9.96 7.48
CA THR A 33 -2.91 8.97 6.48
C THR A 33 -1.42 8.65 6.63
N GLU A 34 -0.58 9.62 6.97
CA GLU A 34 0.84 9.38 7.25
C GLU A 34 1.02 8.45 8.46
N VAL A 35 0.28 8.71 9.54
CA VAL A 35 0.27 7.83 10.72
C VAL A 35 -0.28 6.43 10.38
N LEU A 36 -1.34 6.35 9.57
CA LEU A 36 -1.88 5.07 9.09
C LEU A 36 -0.84 4.27 8.28
N GLY A 37 0.01 4.94 7.50
CA GLY A 37 1.10 4.32 6.73
C GLY A 37 2.12 3.58 7.59
N LEU A 38 2.20 3.89 8.90
CA LEU A 38 3.07 3.20 9.84
C LEU A 38 2.53 1.85 10.31
N ALA A 39 1.22 1.58 10.12
CA ALA A 39 0.55 0.38 10.62
C ALA A 39 0.89 -0.91 9.83
N ARG A 40 1.55 -0.80 8.67
CA ARG A 40 2.02 -1.93 7.84
C ARG A 40 0.92 -2.88 7.33
N PHE A 41 -0.24 -2.31 6.96
CA PHE A 41 -1.22 -3.00 6.12
C PHE A 41 -0.62 -3.38 4.76
#